data_AF-A0A8D8FWN0-F1
#
_entry.id   AF-A0A8D8FWN0-F1
#
_cell.length_a   1.000
_cell.length_b   1.000
_cell.length_c   1.000
_cell.angle_alpha   90.00
_cell.angle_beta   90.00
_cell.angle_gamma   90.00
#
_symmetry.space_group_name_H-M   'P 1'
#
loop_
_entity.id
_entity.type
_entity.pdbx_description
1 polymer ?
#
loop_
_entity_poly.entity_id
_entity_poly.type
_entity_poly.pdbx_seq_one_letter_code
_entity_poly.pdbx_strand_id
1 'polypeptide(L)'
;IFSAIIAAAFHIVIGISLAYSAILIPQLEDPSSDIVVTKSQSSWIASIIVIMVPIGSLFAGVMMEFLGRLNTIKLAAVPCIIGWIAIAMADSFFWIMVGRV
;
A
#
# COMPACT_ATOMS: atom_id res chain seq x y z
N ILE A 1 -2.19 -16.03 22.56
CA ILE A 1 -2.28 -14.56 22.78
C ILE A 1 -1.23 -13.83 21.94
N PHE A 2 0.08 -14.05 22.13
CA PHE A 2 1.13 -13.41 21.33
C PHE A 2 0.99 -13.56 19.79
N SER A 3 0.65 -14.76 19.31
CA SER A 3 0.40 -15.01 17.87
C SER A 3 -0.77 -14.20 17.29
N ALA A 4 -1.83 -14.00 18.08
CA ALA A 4 -2.97 -13.18 17.68
C ALA A 4 -2.61 -11.69 17.63
N ILE A 5 -1.80 -11.22 18.58
CA ILE A 5 -1.30 -9.83 18.61
C ILE A 5 -0.43 -9.56 17.38
N ILE A 6 0.49 -10.47 17.03
CA ILE A 6 1.35 -10.33 15.85
C ILE A 6 0.52 -10.31 14.57
N ALA A 7 -0.48 -11.18 14.45
CA ALA A 7 -1.38 -11.18 13.30
C ALA A 7 -2.23 -9.89 13.23
N ALA A 8 -2.67 -9.36 14.37
CA ALA A 8 -3.44 -8.12 14.43
C ALA A 8 -2.61 -6.89 14.05
N ALA A 9 -1.32 -6.87 14.41
CA ALA A 9 -0.42 -5.76 14.10
C ALA A 9 -0.29 -5.48 12.59
N PHE A 10 -0.51 -6.48 11.73
CA PHE A 10 -0.54 -6.28 10.28
C PHE A 10 -1.60 -5.26 9.84
N HIS A 11 -2.73 -5.17 10.54
CA HIS A 11 -3.78 -4.19 10.22
C HIS A 11 -3.35 -2.74 10.45
N ILE A 12 -2.39 -2.50 11.35
CA ILE A 12 -1.85 -1.15 11.59
C ILE A 12 -1.21 -0.64 10.31
N VAL A 13 -0.42 -1.49 9.63
CA VAL A 13 0.24 -1.14 8.38
C VAL A 13 -0.78 -0.83 7.28
N ILE A 14 -1.85 -1.63 7.18
CA ILE A 14 -2.95 -1.37 6.24
C ILE A 14 -3.60 0.00 6.51
N GLY A 15 -3.88 0.31 7.79
CA GLY A 15 -4.45 1.59 8.19
C GLY A 15 -3.55 2.78 7.82
N ILE A 16 -2.24 2.65 8.01
CA ILE A 16 -1.25 3.65 7.59
C ILE A 16 -1.29 3.82 6.07
N SER A 17 -1.28 2.74 5.30
CA SER A 17 -1.33 2.81 3.83
C SER A 17 -2.58 3.52 3.31
N LEU A 18 -3.73 3.29 3.94
CA LEU A 18 -4.98 3.98 3.60
C LEU A 18 -4.94 5.47 3.95
N ALA A 19 -4.45 5.81 5.14
CA ALA A 19 -4.36 7.20 5.61
C ALA A 19 -3.27 8.01 4.89
N TYR A 20 -2.22 7.35 4.39
CA TYR A 20 -1.06 8.01 3.78
C TYR A 20 -1.44 8.90 2.57
N SER A 21 -2.49 8.56 1.83
CA SER A 21 -2.98 9.39 0.72
C SER A 21 -3.45 10.78 1.16
N ALA A 22 -3.97 10.91 2.38
CA ALA A 22 -4.48 12.20 2.89
C ALA A 22 -3.36 13.23 3.14
N ILE A 23 -2.17 12.76 3.51
CA ILE A 23 -1.00 13.64 3.70
C ILE A 23 -0.19 13.81 2.42
N LEU A 24 -0.13 12.79 1.57
CA LEU A 24 0.66 12.81 0.34
C LEU A 24 0.05 13.72 -0.73
N ILE A 25 -1.27 13.65 -0.95
CA ILE A 25 -1.94 14.38 -2.05
C ILE A 25 -1.74 15.90 -1.95
N PRO A 26 -1.96 16.56 -0.80
CA PRO A 26 -1.73 17.99 -0.67
C PRO A 26 -0.27 18.41 -0.96
N GLN A 27 0.70 17.54 -0.64
CA GLN A 27 2.12 17.80 -0.92
C GLN A 27 2.45 17.70 -2.41
N LEU A 28 1.81 16.78 -3.14
CA LEU A 28 2.03 16.60 -4.58
C LEU A 28 1.24 17.61 -5.44
N GLU A 29 0.13 18.15 -4.92
CA GLU A 29 -0.64 19.20 -5.59
C GLU A 29 -0.02 20.59 -5.41
N ASP A 30 0.97 20.75 -4.51
CA ASP A 30 1.71 21.99 -4.35
C ASP A 30 2.55 22.26 -5.61
N PRO A 31 2.40 23.44 -6.26
CA PRO A 31 3.20 23.81 -7.44
C PRO A 31 4.71 23.89 -7.18
N SER A 32 5.13 23.99 -5.91
CA SER A 32 6.53 24.01 -5.49
C SER A 32 7.10 22.61 -5.19
N SER A 33 6.29 21.57 -5.32
CA SER A 33 6.74 20.19 -5.11
C SER A 33 7.64 19.69 -6.24
N ASP A 34 8.58 18.80 -5.90
CA ASP A 34 9.45 18.15 -6.89
C ASP A 34 8.65 17.26 -7.87
N ILE A 35 7.49 16.77 -7.43
CA ILE A 35 6.59 15.90 -8.21
C ILE A 35 5.20 16.53 -8.23
N VAL A 36 4.98 17.45 -9.17
CA VAL A 36 3.67 18.08 -9.35
C VAL A 36 2.70 17.11 -10.03
N VAL A 37 1.59 16.81 -9.36
CA VAL A 37 0.54 15.95 -9.91
C VAL A 37 -0.73 16.73 -10.23
N THR A 38 -1.40 16.30 -11.29
CA THR A 38 -2.73 16.82 -11.64
C THR A 38 -3.80 16.26 -10.72
N LYS A 39 -4.93 16.94 -10.61
CA LYS A 39 -6.10 16.47 -9.84
C LYS A 39 -6.58 15.06 -10.26
N SER A 40 -6.43 14.71 -11.54
CA SER A 40 -6.74 13.35 -12.03
C SER A 40 -5.77 12.31 -11.46
N GLN A 41 -4.48 12.61 -11.42
CA GLN A 41 -3.45 11.75 -10.83
C GLN A 41 -3.63 11.60 -9.32
N SER A 42 -3.96 12.69 -8.59
CA SER A 42 -4.33 12.62 -7.17
C SER A 42 -5.49 11.67 -6.93
N SER A 43 -6.50 11.71 -7.79
CA SER A 43 -7.68 10.83 -7.70
C SER A 43 -7.31 9.35 -7.89
N TRP A 44 -6.37 9.06 -8.79
CA TRP A 44 -5.80 7.72 -8.96
C TRP A 44 -5.04 7.27 -7.71
N ILE A 45 -4.19 8.13 -7.11
CA ILE A 45 -3.45 7.81 -5.87
C ILE A 45 -4.41 7.49 -4.71
N ALA A 46 -5.53 8.20 -4.61
CA ALA A 46 -6.52 7.96 -3.57
C ALA A 46 -7.28 6.63 -3.76
N SER A 47 -7.55 6.23 -5.00
CA SER A 47 -8.45 5.10 -5.31
C SER A 47 -7.74 3.77 -5.56
N ILE A 48 -6.46 3.79 -5.97
CA ILE A 48 -5.74 2.59 -6.42
C ILE A 48 -5.73 1.46 -5.37
N ILE A 49 -5.52 1.79 -4.09
CA ILE A 49 -5.53 0.80 -3.00
C ILE A 49 -6.88 0.10 -2.92
N VAL A 50 -7.97 0.86 -3.01
CA VAL A 50 -9.34 0.31 -2.92
C VAL A 50 -9.64 -0.62 -4.10
N ILE A 51 -9.10 -0.32 -5.28
CA ILE A 51 -9.24 -1.18 -6.48
C ILE A 51 -8.42 -2.47 -6.32
N MET A 52 -7.23 -2.40 -5.72
CA MET A 52 -6.34 -3.55 -5.57
C MET A 52 -6.72 -4.47 -4.41
N VAL A 53 -7.41 -3.98 -3.37
CA VAL A 53 -7.81 -4.78 -2.20
C VAL A 53 -8.63 -6.03 -2.56
N PRO A 54 -9.68 -5.98 -3.41
CA PRO A 54 -10.41 -7.17 -3.84
C PRO A 54 -9.53 -8.17 -4.60
N ILE A 55 -8.62 -7.67 -5.43
CA ILE A 55 -7.70 -8.51 -6.21
C ILE A 55 -6.74 -9.21 -5.26
N GLY A 56 -6.10 -8.45 -4.37
CA GLY A 56 -5.19 -8.97 -3.35
C GLY A 56 -5.86 -9.93 -2.37
N SER A 57 -7.13 -9.72 -2.02
CA SER A 57 -7.87 -10.61 -1.12
C SER A 57 -8.16 -11.98 -1.74
N LEU A 58 -8.43 -12.03 -3.06
CA LEU A 58 -8.56 -13.29 -3.80
C LEU A 58 -7.23 -14.06 -3.79
N PHE A 59 -6.12 -13.41 -4.14
CA PHE A 59 -4.79 -14.04 -4.12
C PHE A 59 -4.40 -14.49 -2.71
N ALA A 60 -4.63 -13.65 -1.69
CA ALA A 60 -4.36 -13.98 -0.31
C ALA A 60 -5.19 -15.19 0.17
N GLY A 61 -6.46 -15.29 -0.25
CA GLY A 61 -7.32 -16.45 0.04
C GLY A 61 -6.72 -17.75 -0.48
N VAL A 62 -6.31 -17.76 -1.75
CA VAL A 62 -5.65 -18.92 -2.38
C VAL A 62 -4.33 -19.25 -1.68
N MET A 63 -3.50 -18.26 -1.39
CA MET A 63 -2.22 -18.45 -0.68
C MET A 63 -2.41 -18.98 0.74
N MET A 64 -3.45 -18.56 1.46
CA MET A 64 -3.76 -19.07 2.79
C MET A 64 -4.12 -20.56 2.78
N GLU A 65 -4.79 -21.05 1.73
CA GLU A 65 -5.12 -22.47 1.58
C GLU A 65 -3.86 -23.33 1.38
N PHE A 66 -2.91 -22.85 0.57
CA PHE A 66 -1.69 -23.61 0.25
C PHE A 66 -0.57 -23.49 1.28
N LEU A 67 -0.34 -22.30 1.85
CA LEU A 67 0.83 -22.01 2.69
C LEU A 67 0.49 -21.97 4.18
N GLY A 68 -0.80 -21.88 4.51
CA GLY A 68 -1.29 -21.64 5.86
C GLY A 68 -1.26 -20.16 6.27
N ARG A 69 -2.21 -19.77 7.13
CA ARG A 69 -2.49 -18.37 7.50
C ARG A 69 -1.27 -17.56 7.98
N LEU A 70 -0.43 -18.13 8.84
CA LEU A 70 0.71 -17.41 9.40
C LEU A 70 1.82 -17.17 8.37
N ASN A 71 2.06 -18.12 7.47
CA ASN A 71 3.08 -17.99 6.44
C ASN A 71 2.64 -16.98 5.37
N THR A 72 1.35 -16.96 5.03
CA THR A 72 0.80 -15.95 4.11
C THR A 72 0.97 -14.54 4.66
N ILE A 73 0.73 -14.31 5.96
CA ILE A 73 0.97 -13.00 6.59
C ILE A 73 2.44 -12.59 6.50
N LYS A 74 3.37 -13.52 6.77
CA LYS A 74 4.81 -13.26 6.65
C LYS A 74 5.21 -12.93 5.22
N LEU A 75 4.68 -13.67 4.25
CA LEU A 75 4.93 -13.43 2.83
C LEU A 75 4.37 -12.09 2.37
N ALA A 76 3.19 -11.69 2.86
CA ALA A 76 2.55 -10.41 2.55
C ALA A 76 3.35 -9.19 3.06
N ALA A 77 4.19 -9.36 4.08
CA ALA A 77 5.08 -8.30 4.54
C ALA A 77 6.15 -7.93 3.50
N VAL A 78 6.60 -8.88 2.68
CA VAL A 78 7.64 -8.66 1.67
C VAL A 78 7.23 -7.63 0.61
N PRO A 79 6.13 -7.80 -0.15
CA PRO A 79 5.69 -6.79 -1.12
C PRO A 79 5.32 -5.48 -0.45
N CYS A 80 4.81 -5.50 0.79
CA CYS A 80 4.51 -4.29 1.53
C CYS A 80 5.78 -3.44 1.79
N ILE A 81 6.86 -4.05 2.27
CA ILE A 81 8.14 -3.38 2.49
C ILE A 81 8.69 -2.82 1.17
N ILE A 82 8.64 -3.63 0.09
CA ILE A 82 9.11 -3.21 -1.24
C ILE A 82 8.32 -2.00 -1.74
N GLY A 83 6.99 -2.00 -1.57
CA GLY A 83 6.13 -0.89 -1.97
C GLY A 83 6.46 0.41 -1.23
N TRP A 84 6.68 0.34 0.09
CA TRP A 84 7.11 1.49 0.88
C TRP A 84 8.50 2.02 0.48
N ILE A 85 9.44 1.13 0.15
CA ILE A 85 10.76 1.54 -0.37
C ILE A 85 10.60 2.21 -1.73
N ALA A 86 9.77 1.68 -2.62
CA ALA A 86 9.51 2.28 -3.93
C ALA A 86 8.90 3.68 -3.81
N ILE A 87 7.99 3.90 -2.86
CA ILE A 87 7.43 5.22 -2.54
C ILE A 87 8.53 6.15 -2.01
N ALA A 88 9.38 5.68 -1.09
CA ALA A 88 10.43 6.50 -0.49
C ALA A 88 11.50 6.94 -1.50
N MET A 89 11.73 6.14 -2.55
CA MET A 89 12.66 6.43 -3.63
C MET A 89 11.97 7.00 -4.87
N ALA A 90 10.68 7.35 -4.79
CA ALA A 90 9.94 7.79 -5.96
C ALA A 90 10.43 9.15 -6.47
N ASP A 91 10.85 9.19 -7.72
CA ASP A 91 11.20 10.41 -8.47
C ASP A 91 10.07 10.84 -9.43
N SER A 92 9.02 10.03 -9.55
CA SER A 92 7.89 10.31 -10.42
C SER A 92 6.58 9.71 -9.90
N PHE A 93 5.46 10.26 -10.40
CA PHE A 93 4.11 9.75 -10.14
C PHE A 93 3.99 8.23 -10.35
N PHE A 94 4.70 7.69 -11.36
CA PHE A 94 4.65 6.26 -11.68
C PHE A 94 5.17 5.39 -10.53
N TRP A 95 6.29 5.76 -9.90
CA TRP A 95 6.83 5.00 -8.77
C TRP A 95 5.95 5.06 -7.53
N ILE A 96 5.31 6.21 -7.29
CA ILE A 96 4.30 6.35 -6.24
C ILE A 96 3.15 5.39 -6.50
N MET A 97 2.65 5.31 -7.74
CA MET A 97 1.59 4.37 -8.11
C MET A 97 2.02 2.91 -7.94
N VAL A 98 3.20 2.53 -8.44
CA VAL A 98 3.72 1.16 -8.34
C VAL A 98 3.89 0.73 -6.89
N GLY A 99 4.42 1.60 -6.02
CA GLY A 99 4.60 1.26 -4.61
C GLY A 99 3.29 1.17 -3.81
N ARG A 100 2.17 1.65 -4.37
CA ARG A 100 0.83 1.60 -3.76
C ARG A 100 0.01 0.36 -4.16
N VAL A 101 0.47 -0.40 -5.16
CA VAL A 101 -0.14 -1.65 -5.65
C VAL A 101 0.44 -2.85 -4.89
#